data_AF-A0A3M9JW55-F1
#
_entry.id   AF-A0A3M9JW55-F1
#
_cell.length_a   1.000
_cell.length_b   1.000
_cell.length_c   1.000
_cell.angle_alpha   90.00
_cell.angle_beta   90.00
_cell.angle_gamma   90.00
#
_symmetry.space_group_name_H-M   'P 1'
#
loop_
_entity.id
_entity.type
_entity.pdbx_description
1 polymer ?
#
loop_
_entity_poly.entity_id
_entity_poly.type
_entity_poly.pdbx_seq_one_letter_code
_entity_poly.pdbx_strand_id
1 'polypeptide(L)'
;MENYHLGENCVQSYARFEHAKPGHGSGAGYERWRSTEHRPHTPTEGREDVYVAHHRLLAVVECYPAEQPIESILDDLVEKDVHHHNGIKWDNRPGNIEPVEHARHASITQEQVRAWAEDEKREQRRRAAGLGDEATCDGCGEPAEPLATSPGFAGERCLECARQECDGEPIEV
;
A
#
# COMPACT_ATOMS: atom_id res chain seq x y z
N MET A 1 2.00 -31.82 18.48
CA MET A 1 1.63 -31.51 19.88
C MET A 1 0.73 -30.28 19.82
N GLU A 2 -0.57 -30.52 19.74
CA GLU A 2 -1.60 -29.52 19.97
C GLU A 2 -1.57 -29.12 21.43
N ASN A 3 -1.55 -27.83 21.73
CA ASN A 3 -1.94 -27.30 23.03
C ASN A 3 -2.84 -26.10 22.78
N TYR A 4 -4.13 -26.38 22.68
CA TYR A 4 -5.19 -25.41 22.88
C TYR A 4 -5.25 -25.07 24.38
N HIS A 5 -4.82 -23.87 24.75
CA HIS A 5 -5.16 -23.27 26.04
C HIS A 5 -5.97 -22.00 25.79
N LEU A 6 -7.28 -22.20 25.65
CA LEU A 6 -8.30 -21.19 25.89
C LEU A 6 -8.69 -21.31 27.37
N GLY A 7 -8.35 -20.31 28.17
CA GLY A 7 -8.73 -20.23 29.58
C GLY A 7 -7.56 -19.74 30.44
N GLU A 8 -7.83 -18.74 31.28
CA GLU A 8 -6.91 -18.03 32.18
C GLU A 8 -6.16 -16.87 31.50
N ASN A 9 -6.39 -15.65 32.01
CA ASN A 9 -5.69 -14.42 31.64
C ASN A 9 -4.19 -14.58 31.94
N CYS A 10 -3.47 -15.23 31.03
CA CYS A 10 -2.03 -15.37 31.05
C CYS A 10 -1.40 -14.00 30.81
N VAL A 11 -1.27 -13.21 31.87
CA VAL A 11 -0.41 -12.03 31.89
C VAL A 11 1.00 -12.47 31.49
N GLN A 12 1.46 -12.04 30.33
CA GLN A 12 2.82 -12.29 29.87
C GLN A 12 3.73 -11.23 30.50
N SER A 13 4.82 -11.67 31.14
CA SER A 13 5.77 -10.78 31.82
C SER A 13 6.71 -10.04 30.87
N TYR A 14 6.65 -10.33 29.57
CA TYR A 14 7.52 -9.75 28.54
C TYR A 14 6.74 -9.52 27.25
N ALA A 15 7.20 -8.54 26.47
CA ALA A 15 6.72 -8.33 25.11
C ALA A 15 7.27 -9.41 24.17
N ARG A 16 6.44 -9.91 23.26
CA ARG A 16 6.85 -10.81 22.17
C ARG A 16 6.84 -10.07 20.85
N PHE A 17 7.76 -10.45 19.97
CA PHE A 17 7.70 -10.10 18.57
C PHE A 17 6.84 -11.11 17.81
N GLU A 18 5.91 -10.63 17.01
CA GLU A 18 5.06 -11.45 16.14
C GLU A 18 5.16 -10.97 14.70
N HIS A 19 5.34 -11.93 13.77
CA HIS A 19 5.04 -11.68 12.37
C HIS A 19 3.53 -11.64 12.18
N ALA A 20 3.02 -10.71 11.38
CA ALA A 20 1.59 -10.59 11.13
C ALA A 20 0.98 -11.91 10.64
N LYS A 21 -0.19 -12.24 11.19
CA LYS A 21 -1.08 -13.22 10.56
C LYS A 21 -1.59 -12.64 9.23
N PRO A 22 -1.72 -13.45 8.16
CA PRO A 22 -2.32 -13.01 6.91
C PRO A 22 -3.76 -12.50 7.14
N GLY A 23 -4.13 -11.40 6.48
CA GLY A 23 -5.44 -10.76 6.59
C GLY A 23 -5.54 -9.47 5.77
N HIS A 24 -6.75 -8.91 5.65
CA HIS A 24 -7.06 -7.77 4.76
C HIS A 24 -7.38 -6.45 5.48
N GLY A 25 -7.00 -6.30 6.76
CA GLY A 25 -7.22 -5.07 7.54
C GLY A 25 -6.06 -4.07 7.49
N SER A 26 -6.29 -2.82 7.94
CA SER A 26 -5.27 -1.76 8.01
C SER A 26 -4.04 -2.12 8.87
N GLY A 27 -4.21 -3.00 9.87
CA GLY A 27 -3.11 -3.54 10.69
C GLY A 27 -2.58 -4.91 10.24
N ALA A 28 -3.12 -5.50 9.18
CA ALA A 28 -2.70 -6.82 8.72
C ALA A 28 -1.43 -6.75 7.87
N GLY A 29 -0.54 -7.72 8.03
CA GLY A 29 0.73 -7.81 7.29
C GLY A 29 1.92 -7.10 7.94
N TYR A 30 1.73 -6.38 9.06
CA TYR A 30 2.83 -5.76 9.79
C TYR A 30 3.38 -6.63 10.92
N GLU A 31 4.69 -6.67 11.02
CA GLU A 31 5.37 -7.11 12.24
C GLU A 31 4.92 -6.27 13.43
N ARG A 32 4.82 -6.87 14.61
CA ARG A 32 4.33 -6.18 15.81
C ARG A 32 4.96 -6.71 17.09
N TRP A 33 5.01 -5.84 18.08
CA TRP A 33 5.28 -6.22 19.46
C TRP A 33 3.97 -6.32 20.22
N ARG A 34 3.76 -7.41 20.96
CA ARG A 34 2.56 -7.67 21.76
C ARG A 34 2.94 -7.94 23.21
N SER A 35 2.24 -7.34 24.16
CA SER A 35 2.44 -7.54 25.60
C SER A 35 1.11 -7.45 26.35
N THR A 36 1.13 -7.68 27.67
CA THR A 36 -0.04 -7.47 28.54
C THR A 36 0.23 -6.36 29.55
N GLU A 37 -0.44 -5.22 29.40
CA GLU A 37 -0.14 -3.99 30.13
C GLU A 37 -1.31 -3.49 30.98
N HIS A 38 -1.00 -2.81 32.08
CA HIS A 38 -2.01 -2.13 32.89
C HIS A 38 -2.32 -0.76 32.28
N ARG A 39 -3.60 -0.50 31.96
CA ARG A 39 -4.01 0.79 31.37
C ARG A 39 -4.67 1.69 32.41
N PRO A 40 -4.16 2.91 32.67
CA PRO A 40 -4.74 3.83 33.65
C PRO A 40 -6.21 4.19 33.36
N HIS A 41 -6.61 4.18 32.09
CA HIS A 41 -7.95 4.53 31.63
C HIS A 41 -8.91 3.35 31.52
N THR A 42 -8.46 2.12 31.79
CA THR A 42 -9.36 0.97 31.96
C THR A 42 -9.42 0.60 33.43
N PRO A 43 -10.53 0.89 34.14
CA PRO A 43 -10.62 0.77 35.59
C PRO A 43 -10.75 -0.67 36.13
N THR A 44 -10.27 -1.69 35.41
CA THR A 44 -10.28 -3.08 35.87
C THR A 44 -8.93 -3.47 36.47
N GLU A 45 -8.90 -4.41 37.43
CA GLU A 45 -7.63 -4.96 37.98
C GLU A 45 -6.81 -5.74 36.94
N GLY A 46 -7.38 -6.02 35.76
CA GLY A 46 -6.79 -6.84 34.72
C GLY A 46 -5.79 -6.07 33.86
N ARG A 47 -4.70 -6.74 33.48
CA ARG A 47 -3.82 -6.28 32.39
C ARG A 47 -4.45 -6.63 31.05
N GLU A 48 -4.34 -5.74 30.09
CA GLU A 48 -4.90 -5.90 28.74
C GLU A 48 -3.85 -6.37 27.74
N ASP A 49 -4.25 -7.22 26.79
CA ASP A 49 -3.46 -7.56 25.60
C ASP A 49 -3.33 -6.31 24.72
N VAL A 50 -2.12 -5.77 24.62
CA VAL A 50 -1.80 -4.61 23.79
C VAL A 50 -0.78 -4.99 22.73
N TYR A 51 -0.79 -4.26 21.62
CA TYR A 51 0.24 -4.42 20.61
C TYR A 51 0.56 -3.07 19.96
N VAL A 52 1.75 -3.00 19.39
CA VAL A 52 2.22 -1.88 18.56
C VAL A 52 2.87 -2.44 17.31
N ALA A 53 2.56 -1.85 16.15
CA ALA A 53 3.21 -2.23 14.90
C ALA A 53 4.69 -1.83 14.92
N HIS A 54 5.57 -2.69 14.41
CA HIS A 54 7.02 -2.48 14.42
C HIS A 54 7.40 -1.18 13.71
N HIS A 55 6.79 -0.88 12.56
CA HIS A 55 7.04 0.37 11.84
C HIS A 55 6.70 1.62 12.65
N ARG A 56 5.76 1.54 13.62
CA ARG A 56 5.41 2.68 14.48
C ARG A 56 6.49 2.94 15.51
N LEU A 57 7.10 1.88 16.05
CA LEU A 57 8.27 2.01 16.92
C LEU A 57 9.46 2.59 16.18
N LEU A 58 9.69 2.17 14.93
CA LEU A 58 10.77 2.70 14.11
C LEU A 58 10.54 4.18 13.75
N ALA A 59 9.29 4.57 13.46
CA ALA A 59 8.96 5.97 13.20
C ALA A 59 9.33 6.90 14.38
N VAL A 60 9.16 6.45 15.63
CA VAL A 60 9.58 7.23 16.82
C VAL A 60 11.07 7.58 16.77
N VAL A 61 11.92 6.66 16.29
CA VAL A 61 13.37 6.82 16.28
C VAL A 61 13.86 7.54 15.02
N GLU A 62 13.25 7.23 13.87
CA GLU A 62 13.77 7.66 12.56
C GLU A 62 13.13 8.95 12.04
N CYS A 63 11.92 9.28 12.49
CA CYS A 63 11.14 10.39 11.93
C CYS A 63 11.04 11.61 12.87
N TYR A 64 11.47 11.47 14.13
CA TYR A 64 11.45 12.54 15.12
C TYR A 64 12.87 12.86 15.61
N PRO A 65 13.18 14.12 15.94
CA PRO A 65 14.45 14.49 16.55
C PRO A 65 14.66 13.77 17.89
N ALA A 66 15.91 13.36 18.16
CA ALA A 66 16.26 12.65 19.39
C ALA A 66 15.98 13.47 20.67
N GLU A 67 15.98 14.80 20.55
CA GLU A 67 15.71 15.72 21.64
C GLU A 67 14.21 15.96 21.87
N GLN A 68 13.33 15.51 20.97
CA GLN A 68 11.90 15.69 21.12
C GLN A 68 11.38 14.78 22.26
N PRO A 69 10.63 15.33 23.24
CA PRO A 69 10.08 14.53 24.32
C PRO A 69 9.18 13.41 23.80
N ILE A 70 9.31 12.22 24.39
CA ILE A 70 8.55 11.04 23.94
C ILE A 70 7.05 11.26 24.03
N GLU A 71 6.57 12.00 25.03
CA GLU A 71 5.16 12.34 25.20
C GLU A 71 4.63 13.16 24.01
N SER A 72 5.41 14.13 23.53
CA SER A 72 5.05 14.92 22.36
C SER A 72 5.04 14.10 21.08
N ILE A 73 5.96 13.14 20.93
CA ILE A 73 5.97 12.21 19.79
C ILE A 73 4.74 11.31 19.82
N LEU A 74 4.39 10.79 21.01
CA LEU A 74 3.24 9.93 21.19
C LEU A 74 1.93 10.69 20.91
N ASP A 75 1.79 11.92 21.38
CA ASP A 75 0.63 12.78 21.11
C ASP A 75 0.46 13.04 19.61
N ASP A 76 1.56 13.31 18.89
CA ASP A 76 1.53 13.51 17.44
C ASP A 76 1.17 12.22 16.68
N LEU A 77 1.70 11.08 17.13
CA LEU A 77 1.41 9.77 16.54
C LEU A 77 -0.02 9.27 16.82
N VAL A 78 -0.76 9.84 17.76
CA VAL A 78 -2.19 9.50 17.96
C VAL A 78 -3.02 9.85 16.72
N GLU A 79 -2.71 10.97 16.07
CA GLU A 79 -3.45 11.47 14.91
C GLU A 79 -2.85 11.01 13.56
N LYS A 80 -1.72 10.29 13.60
CA LYS A 80 -0.95 9.89 12.41
C LYS A 80 -0.82 8.37 12.25
N ASP A 81 -0.84 7.96 10.98
CA ASP A 81 -0.39 6.65 10.54
C ASP A 81 1.05 6.71 10.04
N VAL A 82 1.76 5.58 10.04
CA VAL A 82 3.07 5.48 9.40
C VAL A 82 2.88 4.88 8.02
N HIS A 83 3.27 5.63 7.00
CA HIS A 83 3.12 5.27 5.60
C HIS A 83 4.42 4.71 5.02
N HIS A 84 4.31 3.63 4.25
CA HIS A 84 5.40 3.08 3.44
C HIS A 84 5.31 3.62 2.01
N HIS A 85 6.28 4.43 1.58
CA HIS A 85 6.24 5.08 0.26
C HIS A 85 6.13 4.10 -0.90
N ASN A 86 6.81 2.95 -0.80
CA ASN A 86 6.77 1.90 -1.82
C ASN A 86 5.59 0.91 -1.67
N GLY A 87 4.73 1.09 -0.66
CA GLY A 87 3.63 0.17 -0.35
C GLY A 87 4.06 -1.18 0.23
N ILE A 88 5.36 -1.42 0.43
CA ILE A 88 5.92 -2.67 0.94
C ILE A 88 5.97 -2.62 2.47
N LYS A 89 5.01 -3.32 3.10
CA LYS A 89 4.78 -3.30 4.56
C LYS A 89 5.95 -3.76 5.43
N TRP A 90 6.86 -4.57 4.88
CA TRP A 90 8.03 -5.09 5.60
C TRP A 90 9.29 -4.24 5.41
N ASP A 91 9.26 -3.26 4.49
CA ASP A 91 10.41 -2.41 4.20
C ASP A 91 10.45 -1.19 5.14
N ASN A 92 11.02 -1.38 6.33
CA ASN A 92 11.06 -0.34 7.36
C ASN A 92 12.31 0.55 7.31
N ARG A 93 12.95 0.72 6.14
CA ARG A 93 14.09 1.63 6.01
C ARG A 93 13.68 3.08 6.35
N PRO A 94 14.54 3.89 7.00
CA PRO A 94 14.21 5.24 7.42
C PRO A 94 13.64 6.12 6.31
N GLY A 95 14.24 6.06 5.12
CA GLY A 95 13.78 6.82 3.95
C GLY A 95 12.53 6.27 3.26
N ASN A 96 11.94 5.17 3.75
CA ASN A 96 10.73 4.57 3.20
C ASN A 96 9.50 4.78 4.10
N ILE A 97 9.68 5.27 5.33
CA ILE A 97 8.59 5.46 6.30
C ILE A 97 8.40 6.94 6.65
N GLU A 98 7.14 7.37 6.75
CA GLU A 98 6.77 8.74 7.12
C GLU A 98 5.50 8.74 7.99
N PRO A 99 5.46 9.46 9.12
CA PRO A 99 4.22 9.76 9.84
C PRO A 99 3.35 10.71 9.01
N VAL A 100 2.14 10.30 8.69
CA VAL A 100 1.18 11.05 7.90
C VAL A 100 -0.17 11.11 8.59
N GLU A 101 -0.85 12.23 8.47
CA GLU A 101 -2.22 12.41 8.99
C GLU A 101 -3.15 11.30 8.49
N HIS A 102 -4.02 10.78 9.37
CA HIS A 102 -4.91 9.66 9.06
C HIS A 102 -5.74 9.90 7.79
N ALA A 103 -6.25 11.13 7.61
CA ALA A 103 -7.01 11.52 6.42
C ALA A 103 -6.16 11.49 5.13
N ARG A 104 -4.91 11.94 5.20
CA ARG A 104 -3.96 11.90 4.08
C ARG A 104 -3.59 10.46 3.75
N HIS A 105 -3.34 9.64 4.76
CA HIS A 105 -3.01 8.22 4.59
C HIS A 105 -4.14 7.44 3.92
N ALA A 106 -5.39 7.67 4.33
CA ALA A 106 -6.57 7.09 3.71
C ALA A 106 -6.71 7.51 2.23
N SER A 107 -6.42 8.78 1.90
CA SER A 107 -6.44 9.28 0.53
C SER A 107 -5.39 8.61 -0.35
N ILE A 108 -4.13 8.54 0.11
CA ILE A 108 -3.03 7.89 -0.62
C ILE A 108 -3.34 6.42 -0.86
N THR A 109 -3.84 5.73 0.17
CA THR A 109 -4.21 4.31 0.05
C THR A 109 -5.31 4.12 -0.99
N GLN A 110 -6.32 4.98 -1.02
CA GLN A 110 -7.38 4.92 -2.05
C GLN A 110 -6.85 5.21 -3.45
N GLU A 111 -5.94 6.17 -3.61
CA GLU A 111 -5.31 6.50 -4.88
C GLU A 111 -4.51 5.30 -5.42
N GLN A 112 -3.68 4.68 -4.57
CA GLN A 112 -2.91 3.49 -4.92
C GLN A 112 -3.81 2.31 -5.29
N VAL A 113 -4.91 2.09 -4.55
CA VAL A 113 -5.91 1.05 -4.87
C VAL A 113 -6.59 1.31 -6.22
N ARG A 114 -6.88 2.57 -6.56
CA ARG A 114 -7.46 2.94 -7.86
C ARG A 114 -6.47 2.69 -9.00
N ALA A 115 -5.21 3.09 -8.82
CA ALA A 115 -4.16 2.86 -9.81
C ALA A 115 -3.98 1.36 -10.09
N TRP A 116 -3.91 0.52 -9.04
CA TRP A 116 -3.88 -0.94 -9.21
C TRP A 116 -5.11 -1.50 -9.92
N ALA A 117 -6.30 -1.01 -9.59
CA ALA A 117 -7.52 -1.44 -10.28
C ALA A 117 -7.54 -1.03 -11.77
N GLU A 118 -6.90 0.08 -12.14
CA GLU A 118 -6.73 0.49 -13.53
C GLU A 118 -5.71 -0.38 -14.27
N ASP A 119 -4.57 -0.67 -13.65
CA ASP A 119 -3.54 -1.57 -14.19
C ASP A 119 -4.08 -3.00 -14.38
N GLU A 120 -4.83 -3.52 -13.40
CA GLU A 120 -5.45 -4.85 -13.50
C GLU A 120 -6.47 -4.89 -14.65
N LYS A 121 -7.27 -3.83 -14.83
CA LYS A 121 -8.18 -3.73 -15.98
C LYS A 121 -7.42 -3.70 -17.30
N ARG A 122 -6.28 -3.01 -17.36
CA ARG A 122 -5.42 -2.99 -18.56
C ARG A 122 -4.87 -4.38 -18.86
N GLU A 123 -4.36 -5.09 -17.87
CA GLU A 123 -3.92 -6.48 -18.04
C GLU A 123 -5.04 -7.42 -18.48
N GLN A 124 -6.23 -7.30 -17.87
CA GLN A 124 -7.39 -8.11 -18.27
C GLN A 124 -7.79 -7.84 -19.73
N ARG A 125 -7.75 -6.58 -20.17
CA ARG A 125 -7.98 -6.21 -21.59
C ARG A 125 -6.92 -6.83 -22.51
N ARG A 126 -5.63 -6.76 -22.14
CA ARG A 126 -4.53 -7.43 -22.87
C ARG A 126 -4.81 -8.91 -23.07
N ARG A 127 -5.15 -9.61 -21.98
CA ARG A 127 -5.44 -11.05 -22.01
C ARG A 127 -6.69 -11.38 -22.83
N ALA A 128 -7.75 -10.57 -22.71
CA ALA A 128 -9.01 -10.77 -23.44
C ALA A 128 -8.86 -10.54 -24.95
N ALA A 129 -7.98 -9.61 -25.36
CA ALA A 129 -7.73 -9.32 -26.75
C ALA A 129 -6.80 -10.33 -27.44
N GLY A 130 -6.18 -11.26 -26.69
CA GLY A 130 -5.26 -12.25 -27.25
C GLY A 130 -3.97 -11.66 -27.83
N LEU A 131 -3.67 -10.41 -27.50
CA LEU A 131 -2.54 -9.64 -28.03
C LEU A 131 -1.25 -10.11 -27.36
N GLY A 132 -0.29 -10.58 -28.15
CA GLY A 132 1.10 -10.75 -27.70
C GLY A 132 1.73 -9.39 -27.38
N ASP A 133 2.89 -9.40 -26.69
CA ASP A 133 3.61 -8.19 -26.25
C ASP A 133 3.98 -7.19 -27.37
N GLU A 134 3.75 -7.50 -28.65
CA GLU A 134 4.20 -6.72 -29.80
C GLU A 134 3.18 -5.71 -30.36
N ALA A 135 1.88 -5.81 -30.05
CA ALA A 135 0.86 -4.95 -30.68
C ALA A 135 0.29 -3.88 -29.72
N THR A 136 1.09 -2.86 -29.40
CA THR A 136 0.66 -1.68 -28.63
C THR A 136 0.62 -0.42 -29.49
N CYS A 137 -0.41 0.40 -29.30
CA CYS A 137 -0.50 1.72 -29.93
C CYS A 137 0.57 2.66 -29.37
N ASP A 138 1.43 3.20 -30.23
CA ASP A 138 2.47 4.16 -29.84
C ASP A 138 1.91 5.51 -29.33
N GLY A 139 0.62 5.81 -29.61
CA GLY A 139 -0.03 7.06 -29.20
C GLY A 139 -0.60 7.02 -27.79
N CYS A 140 -1.40 5.99 -27.48
CA CYS A 140 -2.04 5.86 -26.16
C CYS A 140 -1.40 4.79 -25.26
N GLY A 141 -0.44 4.02 -25.78
CA GLY A 141 0.19 2.89 -25.06
C GLY A 141 -0.75 1.71 -24.83
N GLU A 142 -1.99 1.77 -25.35
CA GLU A 142 -2.97 0.71 -25.17
C GLU A 142 -2.77 -0.40 -26.22
N PRO A 143 -2.99 -1.66 -25.85
CA PRO A 143 -2.95 -2.80 -26.77
C PRO A 143 -4.00 -2.65 -27.87
N ALA A 144 -3.63 -2.91 -29.13
CA ALA A 144 -4.56 -2.88 -30.23
C ALA A 144 -4.12 -3.80 -31.38
N GLU A 145 -5.05 -4.59 -31.91
CA GLU A 145 -4.96 -5.15 -33.26
C GLU A 145 -6.31 -4.91 -33.97
N PRO A 146 -6.30 -4.46 -35.23
CA PRO A 146 -5.12 -4.11 -36.02
C PRO A 146 -4.53 -2.74 -35.62
N LEU A 147 -3.23 -2.58 -35.85
CA LEU A 147 -2.54 -1.29 -35.77
C LEU A 147 -2.55 -0.61 -37.14
N ALA A 148 -2.61 0.71 -37.12
CA ALA A 148 -2.71 1.52 -38.31
C ALA A 148 -1.54 2.50 -38.44
N THR A 149 -1.14 2.78 -39.67
CA THR A 149 -0.12 3.77 -40.00
C THR A 149 -0.70 4.86 -40.91
N SER A 150 -0.12 6.05 -40.87
CA SER A 150 -0.52 7.17 -41.74
C SER A 150 0.66 8.12 -41.91
N PRO A 151 0.80 8.81 -43.06
CA PRO A 151 1.74 9.93 -43.18
C PRO A 151 1.52 11.05 -42.16
N GLY A 152 0.31 11.18 -41.60
CA GLY A 152 -0.05 12.20 -40.62
C GLY A 152 0.54 11.99 -39.21
N PHE A 153 1.07 10.81 -38.89
CA PHE A 153 1.67 10.53 -37.58
C PHE A 153 2.82 9.52 -37.69
N ALA A 154 3.77 9.59 -36.75
CA ALA A 154 4.88 8.63 -36.67
C ALA A 154 4.52 7.43 -35.79
N GLY A 155 4.86 6.23 -36.24
CA GLY A 155 4.64 4.97 -35.52
C GLY A 155 3.28 4.32 -35.83
N GLU A 156 2.92 3.35 -35.01
CA GLU A 156 1.70 2.56 -35.16
C GLU A 156 0.62 3.05 -34.18
N ARG A 157 -0.62 3.18 -34.64
CA ARG A 157 -1.74 3.70 -33.84
C ARG A 157 -2.92 2.72 -33.83
N CYS A 158 -3.63 2.63 -32.72
CA CYS A 158 -4.95 2.04 -32.74
C CYS A 158 -5.88 2.87 -33.64
N LEU A 159 -6.97 2.27 -34.15
CA LEU A 159 -7.89 2.94 -35.07
C LEU A 159 -8.52 4.23 -34.50
N GLU A 160 -8.63 4.34 -33.18
CA GLU A 160 -9.13 5.56 -32.53
C GLU A 160 -8.09 6.69 -32.58
N CYS A 161 -6.85 6.45 -32.14
CA CYS A 161 -5.77 7.42 -32.23
C CYS A 161 -5.46 7.79 -33.69
N ALA A 162 -5.47 6.80 -34.59
CA ALA A 162 -5.23 7.04 -36.01
C ALA A 162 -6.25 8.02 -36.61
N ARG A 163 -7.54 7.88 -36.27
CA ARG A 163 -8.60 8.82 -36.73
C ARG A 163 -8.47 10.21 -36.14
N GLN A 164 -7.89 10.33 -34.95
CA GLN A 164 -7.71 11.61 -34.28
C GLN A 164 -6.46 12.34 -34.77
N GLU A 165 -5.39 11.61 -35.08
CA GLU A 165 -4.08 12.14 -35.43
C GLU A 165 -3.80 12.20 -36.94
N CYS A 166 -4.57 11.52 -37.81
CA CYS A 166 -4.23 11.45 -39.24
C CYS A 166 -4.31 12.79 -40.00
N ASP A 167 -4.88 13.85 -39.42
CA ASP A 167 -5.00 15.19 -40.04
C ASP A 167 -5.53 15.19 -41.50
N GLY A 168 -6.41 14.22 -41.82
CA GLY A 168 -6.97 14.05 -43.17
C GLY A 168 -6.15 13.19 -44.13
N GLU A 169 -4.95 12.74 -43.72
CA GLU A 169 -4.15 11.76 -44.45
C GLU A 169 -4.79 10.35 -44.41
N PRO A 170 -4.53 9.50 -45.43
CA PRO A 170 -5.07 8.15 -45.45
C PRO A 170 -4.52 7.30 -44.30
N ILE A 171 -5.37 6.43 -43.77
CA ILE A 171 -5.04 5.47 -42.72
C ILE A 171 -4.93 4.09 -43.37
N GLU A 172 -3.78 3.44 -43.20
CA GLU A 172 -3.52 2.06 -43.64
C GLU A 172 -3.55 1.12 -42.43
N VAL A 173 -4.16 -0.07 -42.57
CA VAL A 173 -4.45 -1.04 -41.50
C VAL A 173 -3.99 -2.42 -41.91
#